data_AF-A0A7V9G7B9-F1
#
_entry.id   AF-A0A7V9G7B9-F1
#
_cell.length_a   1.000
_cell.length_b   1.000
_cell.length_c   1.000
_cell.angle_alpha   90.00
_cell.angle_beta   90.00
_cell.angle_gamma   90.00
#
_symmetry.space_group_name_H-M   'P 1'
#
loop_
_entity.id
_entity.type
_entity.pdbx_description
1 polymer ?
#
loop_
_entity_poly.entity_id
_entity_poly.type
_entity_poly.pdbx_seq_one_letter_code
_entity_poly.pdbx_strand_id
1 'polypeptide(L)'
;VLGADTKPAAPPPVAAGAPRPVDAATARRADRAAQEFLDQQERNQTPADPEAIAALADAEVLLLECSAFIEKGLSTKAGESFLGAGKKMKEIGSDQRRLLGDRYRKASDALTGLSRKLLGDETFNPPDESAGDTPTAAPDAAK
;
A
#
# COMPACT_ATOMS: atom_id res chain seq x y z
N VAL A 1 -28.75 -49.02 45.67
CA VAL A 1 -28.15 -47.84 45.02
C VAL A 1 -28.92 -47.62 43.71
N LEU A 2 -29.88 -46.69 43.70
CA LEU A 2 -30.74 -46.37 42.56
C LEU A 2 -30.54 -44.88 42.26
N GLY A 3 -29.81 -44.58 41.18
CA GLY A 3 -29.66 -43.24 40.63
C GLY A 3 -30.71 -43.04 39.54
N ALA A 4 -31.57 -42.04 39.71
CA ALA A 4 -32.47 -41.56 38.67
C ALA A 4 -31.97 -40.18 38.22
N ASP A 5 -31.34 -40.16 37.04
CA ASP A 5 -30.98 -38.95 36.31
C ASP A 5 -32.25 -38.25 35.79
N THR A 6 -32.57 -37.09 36.35
CA THR A 6 -33.58 -36.17 35.80
C THR A 6 -32.90 -35.14 34.89
N LYS A 7 -32.98 -35.37 33.59
CA LYS A 7 -32.64 -34.39 32.54
C LYS A 7 -33.69 -33.26 32.54
N PRO A 8 -33.34 -31.96 32.65
CA PRO A 8 -34.32 -30.89 32.56
C PRO A 8 -34.84 -30.76 31.12
N ALA A 9 -36.16 -30.70 30.99
CA ALA A 9 -36.85 -30.50 29.72
C ALA A 9 -36.54 -29.10 29.14
N ALA A 10 -36.15 -29.04 27.87
CA ALA A 10 -35.93 -27.79 27.16
C ALA A 10 -37.26 -27.01 27.02
N PRO A 11 -37.25 -25.67 27.17
CA PRO A 11 -38.44 -24.86 26.96
C PRO A 11 -38.90 -24.94 25.49
N PRO A 12 -40.22 -24.82 25.23
CA PRO A 12 -40.75 -24.93 23.88
C PRO A 12 -40.25 -23.77 22.99
N PRO A 13 -40.03 -24.01 21.68
CA PRO A 13 -39.65 -22.95 20.76
C PRO A 13 -40.78 -21.93 20.66
N VAL A 14 -40.48 -20.67 20.96
CA VAL A 14 -41.40 -19.55 20.75
C VAL A 14 -41.66 -19.49 19.24
N ALA A 15 -42.91 -19.73 18.85
CA ALA A 15 -43.34 -19.62 17.46
C ALA A 15 -42.95 -18.21 16.95
N ALA A 16 -42.13 -18.17 15.90
CA ALA A 16 -41.76 -16.94 15.22
C ALA A 16 -43.05 -16.30 14.66
N GLY A 17 -43.62 -15.38 15.43
CA GLY A 17 -44.80 -14.62 15.03
C GLY A 17 -44.51 -13.86 13.74
N ALA A 18 -45.52 -13.77 12.87
CA ALA A 18 -45.46 -13.03 11.61
C ALA A 18 -44.84 -11.63 11.82
N PRO A 19 -43.99 -11.14 10.89
CA PRO A 19 -43.32 -9.87 11.04
C PRO A 19 -44.35 -8.76 11.23
N ARG A 20 -44.28 -8.06 12.37
CA ARG A 20 -45.16 -6.93 12.65
C ARG A 20 -44.89 -5.83 11.61
N PRO A 21 -45.92 -5.15 11.10
CA PRO A 21 -45.72 -4.03 10.19
C PRO A 21 -44.88 -2.96 10.89
N VAL A 22 -43.71 -2.66 10.31
CA VAL A 22 -42.76 -1.67 10.82
C VAL A 22 -43.32 -0.27 10.57
N ASP A 23 -43.11 0.67 11.50
CA ASP A 23 -43.56 2.05 11.31
C ASP A 23 -42.84 2.71 10.12
N ALA A 24 -43.48 3.72 9.52
CA ALA A 24 -42.98 4.36 8.31
C ALA A 24 -41.60 5.04 8.49
N ALA A 25 -41.24 5.46 9.70
CA ALA A 25 -39.93 6.06 9.95
C ALA A 25 -38.84 4.98 10.00
N THR A 26 -39.14 3.84 10.60
CA THR A 26 -38.23 2.67 10.60
C THR A 26 -38.08 2.08 9.19
N ALA A 27 -39.16 2.01 8.40
CA ALA A 27 -39.09 1.58 7.00
C ALA A 27 -38.14 2.47 6.18
N ARG A 28 -38.28 3.81 6.26
CA ARG A 28 -37.37 4.74 5.56
C ARG A 28 -35.91 4.63 5.99
N ARG A 29 -35.63 4.34 7.27
CA ARG A 29 -34.27 4.09 7.75
C ARG A 29 -33.72 2.78 7.21
N ALA A 30 -34.54 1.73 7.18
CA ALA A 30 -34.17 0.45 6.60
C ALA A 30 -33.87 0.58 5.10
N ASP A 31 -34.68 1.33 4.36
CA ASP A 31 -34.45 1.60 2.93
C ASP A 31 -33.15 2.37 2.71
N ARG A 32 -32.87 3.41 3.51
CA ARG A 32 -31.59 4.16 3.43
C ARG A 32 -30.40 3.26 3.75
N ALA A 33 -30.50 2.44 4.80
CA ALA A 33 -29.41 1.52 5.17
C ALA A 33 -29.18 0.43 4.10
N ALA A 34 -30.26 -0.08 3.49
CA ALA A 34 -30.17 -1.02 2.38
C ALA A 34 -29.50 -0.37 1.16
N GLN A 35 -29.86 0.87 0.83
CA GLN A 35 -29.21 1.62 -0.26
C GLN A 35 -27.73 1.86 0.01
N GLU A 36 -27.36 2.31 1.21
CA GLU A 36 -25.96 2.50 1.59
C GLU A 36 -25.15 1.19 1.55
N PHE A 37 -25.78 0.06 1.89
CA PHE A 37 -25.16 -1.26 1.78
C PHE A 37 -24.95 -1.68 0.33
N LEU A 38 -25.92 -1.44 -0.55
CA LEU A 38 -25.79 -1.70 -1.99
C LEU A 38 -24.69 -0.83 -2.60
N ASP A 39 -24.68 0.48 -2.30
CA ASP A 39 -23.64 1.41 -2.76
C ASP A 39 -22.24 0.99 -2.23
N GLN A 40 -22.16 0.46 -1.00
CA GLN A 40 -20.91 -0.11 -0.46
C GLN A 40 -20.49 -1.38 -1.18
N GLN A 41 -21.44 -2.27 -1.51
CA GLN A 41 -21.14 -3.48 -2.27
C GLN A 41 -20.66 -3.15 -3.68
N GLU A 42 -21.32 -2.24 -4.38
CA GLU A 42 -20.89 -1.81 -5.73
C GLU A 42 -19.49 -1.21 -5.69
N ARG A 43 -19.19 -0.34 -4.73
CA ARG A 43 -17.83 0.22 -4.55
C ARG A 43 -16.76 -0.82 -4.21
N ASN A 44 -17.14 -1.94 -3.61
CA ASN A 44 -16.22 -3.04 -3.31
C ASN A 44 -16.08 -4.05 -4.46
N GLN A 45 -17.02 -4.04 -5.42
CA GLN A 45 -16.99 -4.89 -6.61
C GLN A 45 -16.27 -4.25 -7.79
N THR A 46 -16.10 -2.92 -7.80
CA THR A 46 -15.32 -2.25 -8.84
C THR A 46 -13.86 -2.73 -8.79
N PRO A 47 -13.38 -3.43 -9.83
CA PRO A 47 -12.01 -3.89 -9.87
C PRO A 47 -11.05 -2.70 -9.94
N ALA A 48 -9.80 -2.93 -9.51
CA ALA A 48 -8.75 -1.93 -9.66
C ALA A 48 -8.56 -1.57 -11.14
N ASP A 49 -8.27 -0.30 -11.40
CA ASP A 49 -7.98 0.22 -12.73
C ASP A 49 -6.80 -0.55 -13.35
N PRO A 50 -6.90 -1.06 -14.58
CA PRO A 50 -5.79 -1.71 -15.27
C PRO A 50 -4.52 -0.85 -15.31
N GLU A 51 -4.63 0.48 -15.40
CA GLU A 51 -3.47 1.37 -15.37
C GLU A 51 -2.79 1.37 -13.99
N ALA A 52 -3.57 1.34 -12.91
CA ALA A 52 -3.05 1.24 -11.56
C ALA A 52 -2.39 -0.12 -11.28
N ILE A 53 -2.94 -1.19 -11.86
CA ILE A 53 -2.35 -2.54 -11.79
C ILE A 53 -1.00 -2.57 -12.52
N ALA A 54 -0.94 -1.98 -13.72
CA ALA A 54 0.29 -1.89 -14.52
C ALA A 54 1.35 -1.03 -13.80
N ALA A 55 0.97 0.14 -13.28
CA ALA A 55 1.86 1.00 -12.52
C ALA A 55 2.43 0.31 -11.26
N LEU A 56 1.61 -0.50 -10.56
CA LEU A 56 2.09 -1.28 -9.43
C LEU A 56 3.06 -2.38 -9.88
N ALA A 57 2.79 -3.07 -10.99
CA ALA A 57 3.70 -4.08 -11.53
C ALA A 57 5.04 -3.47 -11.95
N ASP A 58 5.02 -2.32 -12.64
CA ASP A 58 6.23 -1.57 -12.99
C ASP A 58 7.03 -1.18 -11.74
N ALA A 59 6.33 -0.69 -10.69
CA ALA A 59 6.97 -0.36 -9.43
C ALA A 59 7.66 -1.58 -8.79
N GLU A 60 7.00 -2.74 -8.76
CA GLU A 60 7.58 -3.98 -8.22
C GLU A 60 8.83 -4.42 -8.97
N VAL A 61 8.84 -4.32 -10.31
CA VAL A 61 10.03 -4.60 -11.12
C VAL A 61 11.18 -3.66 -10.76
N LEU A 62 10.91 -2.36 -10.65
CA LEU A 62 11.92 -1.37 -10.27
C LEU A 62 12.45 -1.58 -8.84
N LEU A 63 11.61 -2.04 -7.90
CA LEU A 63 12.04 -2.40 -6.55
C LEU A 63 12.98 -3.62 -6.56
N LEU A 64 12.67 -4.63 -7.39
CA LEU A 64 13.54 -5.79 -7.57
C LEU A 64 14.89 -5.39 -8.19
N GLU A 65 14.87 -4.56 -9.24
CA GLU A 65 16.09 -4.02 -9.85
C GLU A 65 16.92 -3.21 -8.85
N CYS A 66 16.28 -2.34 -8.08
CA CYS A 66 16.93 -1.57 -7.02
C CYS A 66 17.67 -2.49 -6.05
N SER A 67 17.01 -3.55 -5.56
CA SER A 67 17.64 -4.52 -4.67
C SER A 67 18.85 -5.21 -5.31
N ALA A 68 18.73 -5.63 -6.57
CA ALA A 68 19.81 -6.28 -7.31
C ALA A 68 20.99 -5.32 -7.59
N PHE A 69 20.73 -4.02 -7.76
CA PHE A 69 21.79 -3.02 -7.91
C PHE A 69 22.52 -2.74 -6.60
N ILE A 70 21.82 -2.72 -5.47
CA ILE A 70 22.45 -2.62 -4.14
C ILE A 70 23.40 -3.80 -3.92
N GLU A 71 22.95 -5.03 -4.18
CA GLU A 71 23.78 -6.24 -4.02
C GLU A 71 25.03 -6.24 -4.90
N LYS A 72 25.01 -5.53 -6.03
CA LYS A 72 26.13 -5.38 -6.96
C LYS A 72 27.00 -4.14 -6.68
N GLY A 73 26.68 -3.34 -5.65
CA GLY A 73 27.38 -2.08 -5.35
C GLY A 73 27.17 -0.98 -6.40
N LEU A 74 26.10 -1.05 -7.19
CA LEU A 74 25.79 -0.10 -8.27
C LEU A 74 24.85 1.01 -7.76
N SER A 75 25.33 1.84 -6.84
CA SER A 75 24.51 2.79 -6.07
C SER A 75 23.72 3.79 -6.91
N THR A 76 24.30 4.32 -7.99
CA THR A 76 23.59 5.26 -8.89
C THR A 76 22.39 4.60 -9.56
N LYS A 77 22.57 3.39 -10.10
CA LYS A 77 21.47 2.64 -10.75
C LYS A 77 20.43 2.21 -9.73
N ALA A 78 20.85 1.83 -8.52
CA ALA A 78 19.94 1.52 -7.43
C ALA A 78 19.06 2.74 -7.07
N GLY A 79 19.65 3.94 -7.00
CA GLY A 79 18.93 5.18 -6.77
C GLY A 79 17.95 5.54 -7.90
N GLU A 80 18.34 5.36 -9.17
CA GLU A 80 17.46 5.55 -10.32
C GLU A 80 16.24 4.63 -10.29
N SER A 81 16.44 3.33 -10.07
CA SER A 81 15.34 2.36 -9.95
C SER A 81 14.47 2.67 -8.72
N PHE A 82 15.05 3.06 -7.59
CA PHE A 82 14.31 3.46 -6.40
C PHE A 82 13.39 4.66 -6.65
N LEU A 83 13.92 5.72 -7.27
CA LEU A 83 13.14 6.91 -7.62
C LEU A 83 12.07 6.59 -8.68
N GLY A 84 12.38 5.71 -9.64
CA GLY A 84 11.42 5.20 -10.61
C GLY A 84 10.25 4.48 -9.95
N ALA A 85 10.52 3.57 -9.02
CA ALA A 85 9.49 2.86 -8.26
C ALA A 85 8.60 3.84 -7.49
N GLY A 86 9.20 4.82 -6.81
CA GLY A 86 8.46 5.86 -6.08
C GLY A 86 7.53 6.70 -6.98
N LYS A 87 7.98 7.03 -8.20
CA LYS A 87 7.14 7.74 -9.20
C LYS A 87 5.93 6.90 -9.62
N LYS A 88 6.14 5.63 -9.97
CA LYS A 88 5.07 4.70 -10.33
C LYS A 88 4.06 4.50 -9.19
N MET A 89 4.54 4.36 -7.95
CA MET A 89 3.67 4.27 -6.79
C MET A 89 2.87 5.56 -6.50
N LYS A 90 3.37 6.73 -6.92
CA LYS A 90 2.68 8.02 -6.79
C LYS A 90 1.56 8.19 -7.81
N GLU A 91 1.70 7.62 -9.01
CA GLU A 91 0.68 7.62 -10.07
C GLU A 91 -0.60 6.87 -9.64
N ILE A 92 -0.47 5.91 -8.73
CA ILE A 92 -1.61 5.16 -8.17
C ILE A 92 -2.41 6.07 -7.21
N GLY A 93 -3.64 6.40 -7.59
CA GLY A 93 -4.59 7.18 -6.77
C GLY A 93 -4.99 6.47 -5.47
N SER A 94 -5.39 7.23 -4.45
CA SER A 94 -5.72 6.70 -3.10
C SER A 94 -6.80 5.60 -3.12
N ASP A 95 -7.82 5.77 -3.96
CA ASP A 95 -8.91 4.80 -4.08
C ASP A 95 -8.42 3.49 -4.67
N GLN A 96 -7.50 3.56 -5.64
CA GLN A 96 -6.87 2.40 -6.26
C GLN A 96 -5.91 1.69 -5.30
N ARG A 97 -5.19 2.42 -4.43
CA ARG A 97 -4.35 1.81 -3.38
C ARG A 97 -5.17 0.90 -2.46
N ARG A 98 -6.41 1.29 -2.15
CA ARG A 98 -7.32 0.48 -1.35
C ARG A 98 -7.73 -0.80 -2.07
N LEU A 99 -8.04 -0.71 -3.37
CA LEU A 99 -8.42 -1.85 -4.21
C LEU A 99 -7.25 -2.82 -4.47
N LEU A 100 -6.03 -2.30 -4.65
CA LEU A 100 -4.81 -3.10 -4.79
C LEU A 100 -4.38 -3.76 -3.47
N GLY A 101 -4.82 -3.20 -2.33
CA GLY A 101 -4.77 -3.83 -1.02
C GLY A 101 -3.35 -4.26 -0.59
N ASP A 102 -3.20 -5.54 -0.27
CA ASP A 102 -1.96 -6.11 0.27
C ASP A 102 -0.77 -6.01 -0.68
N ARG A 103 -1.03 -6.05 -1.99
CA ARG A 103 0.03 -5.96 -2.98
C ARG A 103 0.69 -4.58 -2.95
N TYR A 104 -0.11 -3.52 -2.89
CA TYR A 104 0.39 -2.15 -2.74
C TYR A 104 1.13 -1.97 -1.40
N ARG A 105 0.59 -2.53 -0.30
CA ARG A 105 1.24 -2.47 1.02
C ARG A 105 2.64 -3.10 1.00
N LYS A 106 2.77 -4.31 0.42
CA LYS A 106 4.07 -4.98 0.28
C LYS A 106 5.07 -4.17 -0.53
N ALA A 107 4.65 -3.57 -1.65
CA ALA A 107 5.51 -2.69 -2.43
C ALA A 107 5.95 -1.44 -1.63
N SER A 108 5.03 -0.85 -0.85
CA SER A 108 5.33 0.31 0.01
C SER A 108 6.31 -0.03 1.13
N ASP A 109 6.16 -1.19 1.75
CA ASP A 109 7.08 -1.69 2.78
C ASP A 109 8.45 -1.98 2.17
N ALA A 110 8.50 -2.57 0.98
CA ALA A 110 9.75 -2.81 0.25
C ALA A 110 10.47 -1.50 -0.11
N LEU A 111 9.74 -0.48 -0.59
CA LEU A 111 10.28 0.86 -0.85
C LEU A 111 10.86 1.45 0.45
N THR A 112 10.16 1.32 1.58
CA THR A 112 10.65 1.82 2.88
C THR A 112 11.87 1.03 3.39
N GLY A 113 11.92 -0.27 3.13
CA GLY A 113 13.08 -1.11 3.46
C GLY A 113 14.32 -0.75 2.62
N LEU A 114 14.12 -0.52 1.32
CA LEU A 114 15.20 -0.15 0.40
C LEU A 114 15.74 1.25 0.68
N SER A 115 14.90 2.21 1.08
CA SER A 115 15.38 3.55 1.46
C SER A 115 16.35 3.48 2.64
N ARG A 116 16.07 2.63 3.64
CA ARG A 116 16.98 2.41 4.77
C ARG A 116 18.27 1.72 4.35
N LYS A 117 18.21 0.78 3.41
CA LYS A 117 19.42 0.13 2.87
C LYS A 117 20.30 1.12 2.12
N LEU A 118 19.70 1.95 1.26
CA LEU A 118 20.42 2.97 0.50
C LEU A 118 21.07 4.03 1.41
N LEU A 119 20.43 4.37 2.54
CA LEU A 119 20.95 5.35 3.50
C LEU A 119 21.89 4.75 4.55
N GLY A 120 21.78 3.45 4.82
CA GLY A 120 22.52 2.74 5.87
C GLY A 120 23.81 2.08 5.38
N ASP A 121 24.06 2.08 4.07
CA ASP A 121 25.31 1.59 3.49
C ASP A 121 26.35 2.73 3.53
N GLU A 122 27.41 2.58 4.34
CA GLU A 122 28.56 3.51 4.41
C GLU A 122 29.29 3.69 3.05
N THR A 123 28.85 2.99 2.01
CA THR A 123 29.31 3.11 0.63
C THR A 123 28.66 4.25 -0.16
N PHE A 124 27.62 4.93 0.37
CA PHE A 124 27.17 6.20 -0.19
C PHE A 124 28.11 7.34 0.23
N ASN A 125 29.32 7.34 -0.34
CA ASN A 125 30.16 8.53 -0.35
C ASN A 125 29.88 9.25 -1.69
N PRO A 126 29.05 10.30 -1.74
CA PRO A 126 28.99 11.12 -2.94
C PRO A 126 30.41 11.61 -3.24
N PRO A 127 30.86 11.64 -4.51
CA PRO A 127 32.15 12.25 -4.82
C PRO A 127 32.12 13.67 -4.29
N ASP A 128 33.08 13.98 -3.42
CA ASP A 128 33.27 15.31 -2.85
C ASP A 128 33.57 16.27 -4.01
N GLU A 129 32.56 17.00 -4.50
CA GLU A 129 32.70 18.06 -5.50
C GLU A 129 33.43 19.31 -4.93
N SER A 130 34.23 19.15 -3.87
CA SER A 130 35.12 20.17 -3.34
C SER A 130 36.57 20.01 -3.85
N ALA A 131 36.75 19.66 -5.12
CA ALA A 131 37.99 19.98 -5.83
C ALA A 131 37.72 21.21 -6.69
N GLY A 132 37.73 22.37 -6.04
CA GLY A 132 37.69 23.65 -6.71
C GLY A 132 38.84 23.75 -7.70
N ASP A 133 38.48 23.80 -8.99
CA ASP A 133 39.36 24.26 -10.04
C ASP A 133 39.56 25.77 -9.81
N THR A 134 40.48 26.12 -8.92
CA THR A 134 41.01 27.48 -8.87
C THR A 134 41.83 27.68 -10.14
N PRO A 135 41.50 28.65 -11.01
CA PRO A 135 42.35 28.94 -12.15
C PRO A 135 43.69 29.44 -11.61
N THR A 136 44.75 28.66 -11.82
CA THR A 136 46.11 29.09 -11.53
C THR A 136 46.43 30.27 -12.46
N ALA A 137 46.37 31.47 -11.90
CA ALA A 137 46.84 32.68 -12.54
C ALA A 137 48.34 32.53 -12.87
N ALA A 138 48.69 32.67 -14.15
CA ALA A 138 50.06 32.76 -14.59
C ALA A 138 50.72 34.01 -14.00
N PRO A 139 51.95 33.95 -13.46
CA PRO A 139 52.66 35.14 -13.05
C PRO A 139 53.13 35.91 -14.29
N ASP A 140 52.78 37.19 -14.26
CA ASP A 140 53.25 38.29 -15.08
C ASP A 140 54.78 38.26 -15.23
N ALA A 141 55.27 38.13 -16.46
CA ALA A 141 56.69 38.23 -16.80
C ALA A 141 56.95 39.60 -17.43
N ALA A 142 57.27 40.57 -16.57
CA ALA A 142 57.85 41.83 -16.97
C ALA A 142 59.26 41.61 -17.56
N LYS A 143 59.46 42.03 -18.81
CA LYS A 143 60.67 42.72 -19.26
C LYS A 143 60.48 43.46 -20.58
#